data_AF-A0A0Q9DIE0-F1
#
_entry.id   AF-A0A0Q9DIE0-F1
#
_cell.length_a   1.000
_cell.length_b   1.000
_cell.length_c   1.000
_cell.angle_alpha   90.00
_cell.angle_beta   90.00
_cell.angle_gamma   90.00
#
_symmetry.space_group_name_H-M   'P 1'
#
loop_
_entity.id
_entity.type
_entity.pdbx_description
1 polymer ?
#
loop_
_entity_poly.entity_id
_entity_poly.type
_entity_poly.pdbx_seq_one_letter_code
_entity_poly.pdbx_strand_id
1 'polypeptide(L)'
;MGRTEDVSWSPDGRRVALAAITLDKVLIVGVDCQFENGQKVLYLTDTVEVASTSLRRPHGLCWISNSIVAVASREGNVSLFDIPRADRLTSVCDLQPRSVISKRETELLSTPGSLCARDLGAGLHELWVCNGFSHYVTHHLLNTAAGFSHLDAQLLMQQGLEVPDGVALDASADWVAVSNHDRHLVALYRNDEFLAPGNEPAAELRGISYPHGLCFLSGGRILLVADAGAPHVAVFHRAASGWKNLAQPNAVIRVLDDDVFEQGHHNPREGGPKGIDVHEPWGLLVTTCAEQPLAFFDVDELMAQAKAVAPEEAMQTGSPGTSPADRTRVTVLRLARDVVAREAAVTAAVRKEMGLMRASWSWRVTAPLRTLADGWIRWWSRRRKG
;
A
#
# COMPACT_ATOMS: atom_id res chain seq x y z
N MET A 1 -12.98 -19.33 -0.25
CA MET A 1 -12.11 -18.15 0.00
C MET A 1 -11.46 -18.19 1.38
N GLY A 2 -12.03 -18.88 2.38
CA GLY A 2 -11.44 -18.91 3.72
C GLY A 2 -11.55 -17.55 4.42
N ARG A 3 -10.76 -17.32 5.46
CA ARG A 3 -10.69 -16.02 6.13
C ARG A 3 -9.89 -15.04 5.25
N THR A 4 -10.50 -13.91 4.92
CA THR A 4 -9.89 -12.85 4.11
C THR A 4 -9.56 -11.64 4.97
N GLU A 5 -8.32 -11.15 4.90
CA GLU A 5 -7.82 -10.07 5.77
C GLU A 5 -7.83 -8.70 5.12
N ASP A 6 -7.69 -8.63 3.79
CA ASP A 6 -7.56 -7.38 3.07
C ASP A 6 -8.08 -7.49 1.63
N VAL A 7 -8.40 -6.34 1.04
CA VAL A 7 -9.00 -6.22 -0.28
C VAL A 7 -8.53 -4.95 -0.99
N SER A 8 -8.37 -5.00 -2.31
CA SER A 8 -8.03 -3.81 -3.09
C SER A 8 -8.56 -3.87 -4.53
N TRP A 9 -9.08 -2.74 -5.00
CA TRP A 9 -9.50 -2.52 -6.38
C TRP A 9 -8.30 -2.30 -7.30
N SER A 10 -8.34 -2.87 -8.50
CA SER A 10 -7.41 -2.49 -9.56
C SER A 10 -7.63 -1.03 -9.96
N PRO A 11 -6.60 -0.34 -10.45
CA PRO A 11 -6.73 1.07 -10.85
C PRO A 11 -7.85 1.35 -11.87
N ASP A 12 -8.15 0.39 -12.76
CA ASP A 12 -9.24 0.48 -13.73
C ASP A 12 -10.61 0.01 -13.21
N GLY A 13 -10.69 -0.42 -11.95
CA GLY A 13 -11.92 -0.93 -11.32
C GLY A 13 -12.35 -2.31 -11.78
N ARG A 14 -11.67 -2.94 -12.74
CA ARG A 14 -12.16 -4.18 -13.36
C ARG A 14 -11.82 -5.44 -12.57
N ARG A 15 -11.04 -5.31 -11.50
CA ARG A 15 -10.60 -6.43 -10.66
C ARG A 15 -10.57 -6.04 -9.19
N VAL A 16 -10.83 -7.03 -8.35
CA VAL A 16 -10.65 -6.94 -6.89
C VAL A 16 -9.68 -8.04 -6.47
N ALA A 17 -8.65 -7.68 -5.72
CA ALA A 17 -7.72 -8.62 -5.11
C ALA A 17 -8.11 -8.86 -3.65
N LEU A 18 -8.00 -10.09 -3.17
CA LEU A 18 -8.30 -10.49 -1.79
C LEU A 18 -7.15 -11.30 -1.19
N ALA A 19 -6.75 -10.97 0.04
CA ALA A 19 -5.74 -11.72 0.80
C ALA A 19 -6.41 -12.85 1.60
N ALA A 20 -6.30 -14.09 1.15
CA ALA A 20 -6.88 -15.26 1.81
C ALA A 20 -5.86 -15.89 2.78
N ILE A 21 -5.80 -15.38 4.01
CA ILE A 21 -4.73 -15.71 4.96
C ILE A 21 -4.67 -17.19 5.33
N THR A 22 -5.82 -17.86 5.52
CA THR A 22 -5.85 -19.28 5.94
C THR A 22 -5.53 -20.25 4.81
N LEU A 23 -5.53 -19.77 3.57
CA LEU A 23 -5.27 -20.57 2.39
C LEU A 23 -3.89 -20.32 1.79
N ASP A 24 -3.11 -19.38 2.33
CA ASP A 24 -1.83 -18.93 1.77
C ASP A 24 -1.92 -18.51 0.29
N LYS A 25 -3.02 -17.84 -0.05
CA LYS A 25 -3.38 -17.48 -1.44
C LYS A 25 -3.85 -16.05 -1.56
N VAL A 26 -3.79 -15.54 -2.78
CA VAL A 26 -4.48 -14.32 -3.20
C VAL A 26 -5.53 -14.69 -4.22
N LEU A 27 -6.74 -14.16 -4.08
CA LEU A 27 -7.78 -14.31 -5.09
C LEU A 27 -7.94 -13.00 -5.84
N ILE A 28 -8.04 -13.07 -7.16
CA ILE A 28 -8.38 -11.96 -8.02
C ILE A 28 -9.74 -12.25 -8.63
N VAL A 29 -10.69 -11.33 -8.47
CA VAL A 29 -12.04 -11.45 -8.99
C VAL A 29 -12.23 -10.37 -10.06
N GLY A 30 -12.58 -10.77 -11.28
CA GLY A 30 -13.01 -9.86 -12.34
C GLY A 30 -14.39 -9.29 -12.02
N VAL A 31 -14.55 -7.99 -12.22
CA VAL A 31 -15.77 -7.26 -11.86
C VAL A 31 -16.18 -6.35 -13.02
N ASP A 32 -17.48 -6.32 -13.30
CA ASP A 32 -18.12 -5.35 -14.18
C ASP A 32 -19.34 -4.75 -13.47
N CYS A 33 -19.55 -3.44 -13.61
CA CYS A 33 -20.65 -2.73 -13.00
C CYS A 33 -21.46 -2.03 -14.08
N GLN A 34 -22.76 -2.32 -14.11
CA GLN A 34 -23.69 -1.75 -15.08
C GLN A 34 -24.85 -1.06 -14.36
N PHE A 35 -25.49 -0.12 -15.05
CA PHE A 35 -26.69 0.53 -14.54
C PHE A 35 -27.90 0.02 -15.32
N GLU A 36 -28.72 -0.79 -14.66
CA GLU A 36 -29.87 -1.47 -15.26
C GLU A 36 -31.14 -1.10 -14.51
N ASN A 37 -32.17 -0.65 -15.23
CA ASN A 37 -33.48 -0.30 -14.66
C ASN A 37 -33.42 0.65 -13.45
N GLY A 38 -32.45 1.57 -13.41
CA GLY A 38 -32.31 2.50 -12.30
C GLY A 38 -31.49 1.99 -11.12
N GLN A 39 -30.89 0.79 -11.21
CA GLN A 39 -30.10 0.17 -10.15
C GLN A 39 -28.69 -0.19 -10.65
N LYS A 40 -27.70 -0.13 -9.76
CA LYS A 40 -26.37 -0.68 -10.04
C LYS A 40 -26.44 -2.20 -9.95
N VAL A 41 -25.99 -2.88 -11.01
CA VAL A 41 -25.89 -4.34 -11.08
C VAL A 41 -24.42 -4.70 -11.22
N LEU A 42 -23.92 -5.51 -10.28
CA LEU A 42 -22.54 -5.95 -10.24
C LEU A 42 -22.43 -7.38 -10.76
N TYR A 43 -21.56 -7.58 -11.75
CA TYR A 43 -21.25 -8.87 -12.32
C TYR A 43 -19.86 -9.32 -11.89
N LEU A 44 -19.75 -10.53 -11.37
CA LEU A 44 -18.47 -11.21 -11.16
C LEU A 44 -18.16 -12.03 -12.41
N THR A 45 -17.10 -11.68 -13.12
CA THR A 45 -16.87 -12.16 -14.50
C THR A 45 -15.97 -13.38 -14.57
N ASP A 46 -14.90 -13.38 -13.77
CA ASP A 46 -13.87 -14.42 -13.76
C ASP A 46 -13.09 -14.40 -12.45
N THR A 47 -12.31 -15.44 -12.20
CA THR A 47 -11.45 -15.53 -11.02
C THR A 47 -10.08 -16.10 -11.34
N VAL A 48 -9.04 -15.53 -10.72
CA VAL A 48 -7.68 -16.06 -10.71
C VAL A 48 -7.26 -16.31 -9.26
N GLU A 49 -7.05 -17.57 -8.91
CA GLU A 49 -6.46 -17.97 -7.63
C GLU A 49 -4.94 -18.04 -7.79
N VAL A 50 -4.23 -17.20 -7.04
CA VAL A 50 -2.77 -17.13 -7.03
C VAL A 50 -2.24 -17.88 -5.84
N ALA A 51 -1.46 -18.93 -6.12
CA ALA A 51 -0.63 -19.63 -5.14
C ALA A 51 0.84 -19.27 -5.39
N SER A 52 1.64 -19.26 -4.33
CA SER A 52 3.09 -19.09 -4.41
C SER A 52 3.72 -19.49 -3.09
N THR A 53 4.92 -20.07 -3.15
CA THR A 53 5.74 -20.34 -1.95
C THR A 53 6.11 -19.08 -1.13
N SER A 54 5.99 -17.89 -1.73
CA SER A 54 6.25 -16.61 -1.05
C SER A 54 5.01 -16.03 -0.35
N LEU A 55 3.82 -16.58 -0.58
CA LEU A 55 2.59 -16.24 0.15
C LEU A 55 2.55 -17.07 1.42
N ARG A 56 2.91 -16.44 2.56
CA ARG A 56 2.86 -17.08 3.88
C ARG A 56 2.06 -16.21 4.83
N ARG A 57 0.80 -16.58 5.00
CA ARG A 57 -0.23 -15.78 5.66
C ARG A 57 -0.32 -14.38 5.03
N PRO A 58 -0.72 -14.30 3.74
CA PRO A 58 -0.96 -13.03 3.09
C PRO A 58 -1.99 -12.25 3.91
N HIS A 59 -1.67 -11.00 4.23
CA HIS A 59 -2.45 -10.19 5.14
C HIS A 59 -2.86 -8.87 4.51
N GLY A 60 -1.91 -8.17 3.88
CA GLY A 60 -2.17 -6.89 3.22
C GLY A 60 -1.83 -6.94 1.74
N LEU A 61 -2.55 -6.21 0.91
CA LEU A 61 -2.25 -6.12 -0.51
C LEU A 61 -2.61 -4.77 -1.12
N CYS A 62 -1.98 -4.44 -2.24
CA CYS A 62 -2.38 -3.30 -3.05
C CYS A 62 -1.99 -3.53 -4.52
N TRP A 63 -2.72 -2.89 -5.42
CA TRP A 63 -2.34 -2.86 -6.83
C TRP A 63 -1.26 -1.81 -7.07
N ILE A 64 -0.23 -2.22 -7.81
CA ILE A 64 0.81 -1.32 -8.34
C ILE A 64 0.42 -0.84 -9.74
N SER A 65 -0.25 -1.69 -10.51
CA SER A 65 -0.82 -1.38 -11.83
C SER A 65 -1.95 -2.37 -12.11
N ASN A 66 -2.65 -2.29 -13.25
CA ASN A 66 -3.75 -3.23 -13.59
C ASN A 66 -3.33 -4.71 -13.73
N SER A 67 -2.03 -5.02 -13.72
CA SER A 67 -1.53 -6.40 -13.77
C SER A 67 -0.52 -6.73 -12.69
N ILE A 68 -0.16 -5.81 -11.80
CA ILE A 68 0.83 -6.07 -10.75
C ILE A 68 0.21 -5.85 -9.38
N VAL A 69 0.26 -6.87 -8.53
CA VAL A 69 -0.18 -6.80 -7.12
C VAL A 69 1.03 -6.97 -6.21
N ALA A 70 1.16 -6.09 -5.22
CA ALA A 70 2.07 -6.27 -4.10
C ALA A 70 1.31 -6.91 -2.94
N VAL A 71 1.94 -7.89 -2.28
CA VAL A 71 1.34 -8.67 -1.19
C VAL A 71 2.29 -8.72 -0.01
N ALA A 72 1.81 -8.26 1.15
CA ALA A 72 2.45 -8.38 2.45
C ALA A 72 2.04 -9.70 3.09
N SER A 73 3.04 -10.51 3.44
CA SER A 73 2.86 -11.80 4.12
C SER A 73 3.41 -11.73 5.54
N ARG A 74 2.58 -11.95 6.56
CA ARG A 74 2.97 -11.78 7.98
C ARG A 74 4.13 -12.69 8.39
N GLU A 75 4.23 -13.89 7.81
CA GLU A 75 5.33 -14.84 8.05
C GLU A 75 6.38 -14.84 6.93
N GLY A 76 6.29 -13.88 6.01
CA GLY A 76 7.11 -13.82 4.83
C GLY A 76 7.68 -12.42 4.59
N ASN A 77 7.58 -12.03 3.34
CA ASN A 77 8.17 -10.84 2.75
C ASN A 77 7.04 -10.00 2.12
N VAL A 78 7.43 -8.93 1.44
CA VAL A 78 6.55 -8.30 0.45
C VAL A 78 6.89 -8.86 -0.92
N SER A 79 5.93 -9.46 -1.59
CA SER A 79 6.10 -10.07 -2.91
C SER A 79 5.29 -9.31 -3.95
N LEU A 80 5.87 -9.08 -5.14
CA LEU A 80 5.18 -8.48 -6.27
C LEU A 80 4.91 -9.55 -7.32
N PHE A 81 3.65 -9.67 -7.76
CA PHE A 81 3.22 -10.69 -8.71
C PHE A 81 2.70 -10.06 -10.00
N ASP A 82 3.03 -10.67 -11.13
CA ASP A 82 2.38 -10.40 -12.40
C ASP A 82 1.12 -11.26 -12.51
N ILE A 83 -0.03 -10.61 -12.44
CA ILE A 83 -1.34 -11.24 -12.39
C ILE A 83 -1.82 -11.48 -13.82
N PRO A 84 -1.94 -12.74 -14.25
CA PRO A 84 -2.41 -13.04 -15.59
C PRO A 84 -3.88 -12.62 -15.74
N ARG A 85 -4.36 -12.61 -16.99
CA ARG A 85 -5.80 -12.65 -17.21
C ARG A 85 -6.31 -14.06 -16.97
N ALA A 86 -7.55 -14.18 -16.53
CA ALA A 86 -8.17 -15.47 -16.44
C ALA A 86 -8.37 -16.02 -17.87
N ASP A 87 -7.90 -17.24 -18.10
CA ASP A 87 -8.07 -17.93 -19.38
C ASP A 87 -9.44 -18.64 -19.46
N ARG A 88 -10.12 -18.76 -18.31
CA ARG A 88 -11.42 -19.40 -18.09
C ARG A 88 -12.16 -18.66 -16.99
N LEU A 89 -13.41 -19.06 -16.70
CA LEU A 89 -14.17 -18.52 -15.57
C LEU A 89 -13.41 -18.62 -14.22
N THR A 90 -12.61 -19.68 -14.06
CA THR A 90 -11.72 -19.85 -12.90
C THR A 90 -10.37 -20.40 -13.37
N SER A 91 -9.31 -19.74 -12.95
CA SER A 91 -7.92 -20.12 -13.20
C SER A 91 -7.17 -20.25 -11.88
N VAL A 92 -6.39 -21.32 -11.71
CA VAL A 92 -5.47 -21.47 -10.58
C VAL A 92 -4.06 -21.35 -11.13
N CYS A 93 -3.27 -20.45 -10.57
CA CYS A 93 -1.94 -20.10 -11.05
C CYS A 93 -0.93 -20.21 -9.90
N ASP A 94 0.06 -21.10 -10.06
CA ASP A 94 1.25 -21.09 -9.22
C ASP A 94 2.26 -20.10 -9.81
N LEU A 95 2.44 -18.95 -9.15
CA LEU A 95 3.22 -17.84 -9.66
C LEU A 95 4.51 -17.67 -8.86
N GLN A 96 5.60 -17.39 -9.57
CA GLN A 96 6.81 -16.88 -8.94
C GLN A 96 6.72 -15.35 -8.83
N PRO A 97 7.15 -14.78 -7.69
CA PRO A 97 7.15 -13.34 -7.53
C PRO A 97 8.15 -12.71 -8.51
N ARG A 98 7.73 -11.62 -9.16
CA ARG A 98 8.58 -10.81 -10.04
C ARG A 98 9.68 -10.11 -9.26
N SER A 99 9.38 -9.72 -8.02
CA SER A 99 10.34 -9.14 -7.06
C SER A 99 9.88 -9.46 -5.64
N VAL A 100 10.83 -9.53 -4.71
CA VAL A 100 10.58 -9.82 -3.29
C VAL A 100 11.42 -8.87 -2.45
N ILE A 101 10.76 -7.96 -1.72
CA ILE A 101 11.43 -7.16 -0.70
C ILE A 101 11.51 -8.03 0.55
N SER A 102 12.72 -8.38 0.98
CA SER A 102 12.92 -9.31 2.09
C SER A 102 13.80 -8.76 3.21
N LYS A 103 13.75 -9.43 4.37
CA LYS A 103 14.69 -9.19 5.48
C LYS A 103 16.17 -9.26 5.09
N ARG A 104 16.50 -9.99 4.01
CA ARG A 104 17.88 -10.08 3.49
C ARG A 104 18.30 -8.83 2.74
N GLU A 105 17.34 -8.10 2.18
CA GLU A 105 17.58 -6.85 1.44
C GLU A 105 17.49 -5.63 2.35
N THR A 106 16.63 -5.68 3.37
CA THR A 106 16.48 -4.62 4.36
C THR A 106 16.05 -5.19 5.72
N GLU A 107 16.75 -4.81 6.78
CA GLU A 107 16.38 -5.20 8.16
C GLU A 107 15.09 -4.51 8.63
N LEU A 108 14.62 -3.50 7.89
CA LEU A 108 13.42 -2.73 8.22
C LEU A 108 12.11 -3.48 7.90
N LEU A 109 12.13 -4.57 7.15
CA LEU A 109 10.90 -5.30 6.87
C LEU A 109 10.69 -6.40 7.91
N SER A 110 9.63 -6.32 8.71
CA SER A 110 9.33 -7.34 9.72
C SER A 110 7.84 -7.51 9.93
N THR A 111 7.34 -8.73 9.71
CA THR A 111 5.92 -9.07 9.86
C THR A 111 4.99 -8.11 9.09
N PRO A 112 5.19 -7.92 7.77
CA PRO A 112 4.41 -6.96 7.01
C PRO A 112 2.93 -7.37 7.00
N GLY A 113 2.06 -6.43 7.32
CA GLY A 113 0.62 -6.65 7.55
C GLY A 113 -0.31 -5.85 6.64
N SER A 114 0.09 -4.65 6.21
CA SER A 114 -0.69 -3.81 5.30
C SER A 114 0.23 -3.04 4.36
N LEU A 115 -0.31 -2.68 3.19
CA LEU A 115 0.41 -2.01 2.12
C LEU A 115 -0.44 -0.87 1.54
N CYS A 116 0.23 0.22 1.18
CA CYS A 116 -0.31 1.12 0.16
C CYS A 116 0.81 1.55 -0.79
N ALA A 117 0.46 1.79 -2.05
CA ALA A 117 1.41 2.14 -3.09
C ALA A 117 1.08 3.48 -3.72
N ARG A 118 2.11 4.16 -4.22
CA ARG A 118 1.98 5.43 -4.94
C ARG A 118 2.91 5.44 -6.15
N ASP A 119 2.37 5.71 -7.33
CA ASP A 119 3.17 5.98 -8.52
C ASP A 119 3.78 7.38 -8.43
N LEU A 120 5.10 7.47 -8.57
CA LEU A 120 5.85 8.73 -8.61
C LEU A 120 6.11 9.21 -10.05
N GLY A 121 5.73 8.42 -11.04
CA GLY A 121 6.08 8.60 -12.44
C GLY A 121 7.51 8.14 -12.75
N ALA A 122 7.87 8.19 -14.03
CA ALA A 122 9.18 7.77 -14.54
C ALA A 122 9.62 6.36 -14.08
N GLY A 123 8.64 5.46 -13.90
CA GLY A 123 8.86 4.08 -13.48
C GLY A 123 9.20 3.90 -12.00
N LEU A 124 9.08 4.93 -11.16
CA LEU A 124 9.31 4.83 -9.71
C LEU A 124 8.00 4.66 -8.96
N HIS A 125 7.99 3.80 -7.95
CA HIS A 125 6.85 3.62 -7.06
C HIS A 125 7.30 3.63 -5.61
N GLU A 126 6.53 4.29 -4.76
CA GLU A 126 6.66 4.15 -3.32
C GLU A 126 5.74 3.03 -2.85
N LEU A 127 6.22 2.24 -1.90
CA LEU A 127 5.44 1.27 -1.16
C LEU A 127 5.58 1.54 0.33
N TRP A 128 4.45 1.74 1.00
CA TRP A 128 4.38 1.95 2.42
C TRP A 128 3.89 0.66 3.07
N VAL A 129 4.56 0.23 4.13
CA VAL A 129 4.35 -1.08 4.73
C VAL A 129 4.15 -0.94 6.22
N CYS A 130 3.00 -1.39 6.71
CA CYS A 130 2.79 -1.60 8.13
C CYS A 130 3.51 -2.88 8.57
N ASN A 131 4.42 -2.74 9.52
CA ASN A 131 5.13 -3.85 10.14
C ASN A 131 4.46 -4.13 11.48
N GLY A 132 3.30 -4.81 11.43
CA GLY A 132 2.31 -4.86 12.51
C GLY A 132 2.90 -5.26 13.86
N PHE A 133 3.48 -6.46 13.97
CA PHE A 133 4.07 -6.93 15.23
C PHE A 133 5.42 -6.29 15.57
N SER A 134 5.91 -5.37 14.72
CA SER A 134 7.11 -4.59 14.99
C SER A 134 6.80 -3.13 15.32
N HIS A 135 5.51 -2.74 15.32
CA HIS A 135 5.03 -1.44 15.80
C HIS A 135 5.56 -0.24 15.01
N TYR A 136 5.78 -0.38 13.71
CA TYR A 136 6.22 0.74 12.87
C TYR A 136 5.75 0.63 11.41
N VAL A 137 5.87 1.74 10.68
CA VAL A 137 5.61 1.83 9.25
C VAL A 137 6.89 2.20 8.52
N THR A 138 7.17 1.49 7.44
CA THR A 138 8.32 1.74 6.56
C THR A 138 7.87 2.20 5.18
N HIS A 139 8.78 2.84 4.48
CA HIS A 139 8.67 3.22 3.08
C HIS A 139 9.77 2.53 2.28
N HIS A 140 9.41 2.09 1.07
CA HIS A 140 10.30 1.39 0.14
C HIS A 140 10.16 2.00 -1.24
N LEU A 141 11.28 2.35 -1.86
CA LEU A 141 11.32 2.89 -3.22
C LEU A 141 11.63 1.78 -4.22
N LEU A 142 10.78 1.62 -5.22
CA LEU A 142 10.89 0.58 -6.26
C LEU A 142 11.09 1.20 -7.65
N ASN A 143 11.91 0.56 -8.48
CA ASN A 143 12.06 0.92 -9.90
C ASN A 143 11.48 -0.17 -10.81
N THR A 144 10.31 0.11 -11.35
CA THR A 144 9.55 -0.79 -12.24
C THR A 144 10.26 -1.03 -13.58
N ALA A 145 10.97 -0.03 -14.10
CA ALA A 145 11.73 -0.14 -15.35
C ALA A 145 12.93 -1.10 -15.21
N ALA A 146 13.42 -1.28 -13.99
CA ALA A 146 14.47 -2.25 -13.64
C ALA A 146 13.90 -3.52 -12.99
N GLY A 147 12.68 -3.92 -13.36
CA GLY A 147 12.07 -5.16 -12.87
C GLY A 147 11.66 -5.11 -11.40
N PHE A 148 11.25 -3.95 -10.90
CA PHE A 148 10.93 -3.69 -9.49
C PHE A 148 12.14 -3.88 -8.56
N SER A 149 13.31 -3.40 -8.98
CA SER A 149 14.48 -3.35 -8.10
C SER A 149 14.19 -2.44 -6.91
N HIS A 150 14.44 -2.94 -5.70
CA HIS A 150 14.35 -2.18 -4.47
C HIS A 150 15.55 -1.23 -4.34
N LEU A 151 15.28 0.08 -4.32
CA LEU A 151 16.30 1.13 -4.39
C LEU A 151 16.66 1.69 -3.02
N ASP A 152 15.66 1.91 -2.17
CA ASP A 152 15.82 2.54 -0.86
C ASP A 152 14.73 2.09 0.10
N ALA A 153 15.02 2.15 1.40
CA ALA A 153 14.09 1.87 2.47
C ALA A 153 14.26 2.84 3.64
N GLN A 154 13.16 3.32 4.20
CA GLN A 154 13.16 4.26 5.32
C GLN A 154 12.14 3.86 6.37
N LEU A 155 12.50 3.95 7.65
CA LEU A 155 11.56 3.92 8.76
C LEU A 155 10.87 5.28 8.89
N LEU A 156 9.55 5.32 8.76
CA LEU A 156 8.79 6.58 8.72
C LEU A 156 8.10 6.91 10.03
N MET A 157 7.43 5.95 10.66
CA MET A 157 6.58 6.19 11.84
C MET A 157 6.75 5.03 12.82
N GLN A 158 6.92 5.32 14.09
CA GLN A 158 7.04 4.30 15.15
C GLN A 158 6.46 4.81 16.48
N GLN A 159 6.71 6.07 16.82
CA GLN A 159 6.26 6.67 18.07
C GLN A 159 4.74 6.55 18.22
N GLY A 160 4.32 5.90 19.31
CA GLY A 160 2.91 5.75 19.66
C GLY A 160 2.12 4.73 18.83
N LEU A 161 2.75 3.97 17.93
CA LEU A 161 2.09 2.89 17.19
C LEU A 161 2.13 1.58 17.99
N GLU A 162 1.01 0.87 18.07
CA GLU A 162 0.91 -0.47 18.64
C GLU A 162 0.07 -1.37 17.72
N VAL A 163 0.75 -2.25 16.96
CA VAL A 163 0.13 -3.12 15.96
C VAL A 163 -0.53 -2.30 14.85
N PRO A 164 0.25 -1.56 14.03
CA PRO A 164 -0.32 -0.91 12.87
C PRO A 164 -0.78 -1.96 11.86
N ASP A 165 -2.09 -2.03 11.58
CA ASP A 165 -2.69 -3.08 10.74
C ASP A 165 -3.23 -2.56 9.40
N GLY A 166 -3.15 -1.24 9.17
CA GLY A 166 -3.62 -0.57 7.96
C GLY A 166 -2.85 0.72 7.72
N VAL A 167 -2.54 1.01 6.46
CA VAL A 167 -1.98 2.30 6.03
C VAL A 167 -2.68 2.78 4.77
N ALA A 168 -3.05 4.06 4.73
CA ALA A 168 -3.65 4.69 3.56
C ALA A 168 -3.09 6.09 3.33
N LEU A 169 -2.98 6.47 2.06
CA LEU A 169 -2.64 7.82 1.62
C LEU A 169 -3.88 8.48 1.04
N ASP A 170 -4.07 9.78 1.29
CA ASP A 170 -5.07 10.53 0.52
C ASP A 170 -4.61 10.74 -0.93
N ALA A 171 -5.52 11.20 -1.80
CA ALA A 171 -5.25 11.30 -3.24
C ALA A 171 -4.09 12.23 -3.59
N SER A 172 -3.86 13.29 -2.80
CA SER A 172 -2.68 14.16 -2.95
C SER A 172 -1.45 13.65 -2.19
N ALA A 173 -1.61 12.59 -1.40
CA ALA A 173 -0.65 12.09 -0.43
C ALA A 173 -0.12 13.22 0.47
N ASP A 174 -0.98 14.18 0.83
CA ASP A 174 -0.70 15.19 1.85
C ASP A 174 -0.90 14.61 3.26
N TRP A 175 -1.72 13.55 3.38
CA TRP A 175 -2.02 12.88 4.64
C TRP A 175 -1.79 11.38 4.56
N VAL A 176 -1.31 10.83 5.66
CA VAL A 176 -1.17 9.39 5.88
C VAL A 176 -2.03 9.00 7.06
N ALA A 177 -2.87 7.98 6.88
CA ALA A 177 -3.62 7.35 7.94
C ALA A 177 -3.00 6.00 8.29
N VAL A 178 -2.82 5.73 9.57
CA VAL A 178 -2.36 4.45 10.09
C VAL A 178 -3.34 3.97 11.15
N SER A 179 -3.95 2.80 10.94
CA SER A 179 -4.81 2.21 11.95
C SER A 179 -3.92 1.64 13.05
N ASN A 180 -4.25 1.95 14.30
CA ASN A 180 -3.45 1.58 15.45
C ASN A 180 -4.28 0.60 16.28
N HIS A 181 -4.17 -0.68 15.91
CA HIS A 181 -5.11 -1.73 16.30
C HIS A 181 -5.25 -1.83 17.81
N ASP A 182 -4.14 -1.91 18.55
CA ASP A 182 -4.17 -2.13 20.01
C ASP A 182 -4.36 -0.82 20.81
N ARG A 183 -4.33 0.35 20.13
CA ARG A 183 -4.67 1.64 20.74
C ARG A 183 -6.08 2.13 20.45
N HIS A 184 -6.88 1.38 19.71
CA HIS A 184 -8.28 1.72 19.43
C HIS A 184 -8.43 3.11 18.77
N LEU A 185 -7.51 3.46 17.86
CA LEU A 185 -7.48 4.76 17.17
C LEU A 185 -6.88 4.68 15.78
N VAL A 186 -7.13 5.69 14.96
CA VAL A 186 -6.38 5.95 13.73
C VAL A 186 -5.48 7.16 13.96
N ALA A 187 -4.18 7.00 13.68
CA ALA A 187 -3.20 8.06 13.72
C ALA A 187 -3.08 8.69 12.34
N LEU A 188 -3.25 10.02 12.26
CA LEU A 188 -3.08 10.79 11.05
C LEU A 188 -1.80 11.61 11.11
N TYR A 189 -0.98 11.48 10.07
CA TYR A 189 0.27 12.20 9.92
C TYR A 189 0.19 13.10 8.71
N ARG A 190 0.78 14.30 8.80
CA ARG A 190 1.01 15.11 7.61
C ARG A 190 2.22 14.59 6.88
N ASN A 191 2.09 14.45 5.57
CA ASN A 191 3.14 13.94 4.69
C ASN A 191 3.98 15.06 4.04
N ASP A 192 3.96 16.27 4.62
CA ASP A 192 4.79 17.42 4.23
C ASP A 192 5.97 17.66 5.18
N GLU A 193 5.88 17.14 6.40
CA GLU A 193 7.00 17.02 7.30
C GLU A 193 7.88 15.84 6.87
N PHE A 194 9.20 15.93 7.10
CA PHE A 194 10.07 14.77 6.94
C PHE A 194 9.70 13.72 7.99
N LEU A 195 8.72 12.87 7.67
CA LEU A 195 8.28 11.80 8.55
C LEU A 195 9.50 11.02 9.02
N ALA A 196 9.60 10.95 10.33
CA ALA A 196 10.65 10.26 11.04
C ALA A 196 10.03 9.47 12.19
N PRO A 197 10.73 8.44 12.68
CA PRO A 197 10.16 7.49 13.64
C PRO A 197 9.63 8.16 14.92
N GLY A 198 10.19 9.32 15.30
CA GLY A 198 9.80 10.08 16.49
C GLY A 198 8.67 11.09 16.30
N ASN A 199 8.14 11.28 15.09
CA ASN A 199 7.01 12.19 14.86
C ASN A 199 5.75 11.67 15.55
N GLU A 200 5.04 12.56 16.25
CA GLU A 200 3.71 12.29 16.78
C GLU A 200 2.65 12.47 15.68
N PRO A 201 1.49 11.81 15.79
CA PRO A 201 0.36 12.05 14.89
C PRO A 201 -0.08 13.52 14.95
N ALA A 202 -0.37 14.11 13.80
CA ALA A 202 -0.97 15.44 13.70
C ALA A 202 -2.46 15.43 14.11
N ALA A 203 -3.12 14.28 14.03
CA ALA A 203 -4.45 14.05 14.59
C ALA A 203 -4.65 12.58 14.99
N GLU A 204 -5.51 12.35 15.98
CA GLU A 204 -5.95 11.02 16.40
C GLU A 204 -7.47 10.89 16.30
N LEU A 205 -7.94 9.85 15.62
CA LEU A 205 -9.36 9.56 15.44
C LEU A 205 -9.73 8.35 16.30
N ARG A 206 -10.72 8.50 17.18
CA ARG A 206 -11.12 7.51 18.20
C ARG A 206 -12.58 7.10 18.03
N GLY A 207 -13.04 6.20 18.90
CA GLY A 207 -14.40 5.67 18.87
C GLY A 207 -14.55 4.44 17.97
N ILE A 208 -13.45 3.72 17.76
CA ILE A 208 -13.36 2.50 16.95
C ILE A 208 -12.78 1.42 17.86
N SER A 209 -13.32 0.21 17.80
CA SER A 209 -12.84 -0.90 18.62
C SER A 209 -11.51 -1.40 18.08
N TYR A 210 -11.43 -2.06 16.93
CA TYR A 210 -10.17 -2.58 16.41
C TYR A 210 -9.97 -2.11 14.98
N PRO A 211 -9.47 -0.87 14.77
CA PRO A 211 -9.33 -0.32 13.44
C PRO A 211 -8.35 -1.16 12.62
N HIS A 212 -8.76 -1.54 11.42
CA HIS A 212 -8.00 -2.44 10.57
C HIS A 212 -7.70 -1.77 9.21
N GLY A 213 -8.43 -2.10 8.14
CA GLY A 213 -8.26 -1.43 6.85
C GLY A 213 -8.76 0.01 6.85
N LEU A 214 -8.17 0.82 5.96
CA LEU A 214 -8.40 2.25 5.84
C LEU A 214 -8.56 2.63 4.37
N CYS A 215 -9.50 3.51 4.06
CA CYS A 215 -9.67 4.02 2.70
C CYS A 215 -10.08 5.51 2.72
N PHE A 216 -9.33 6.36 2.02
CA PHE A 216 -9.72 7.75 1.79
C PHE A 216 -10.64 7.86 0.58
N LEU A 217 -11.61 8.77 0.67
CA LEU A 217 -12.59 9.03 -0.40
C LEU A 217 -12.74 10.55 -0.62
N SER A 218 -13.28 10.93 -1.77
CA SER A 218 -13.61 12.32 -2.09
C SER A 218 -12.36 13.21 -2.08
N GLY A 219 -11.25 12.68 -2.57
CA GLY A 219 -9.95 13.37 -2.57
C GLY A 219 -9.39 13.63 -1.17
N GLY A 220 -9.65 12.73 -0.20
CA GLY A 220 -9.14 12.84 1.17
C GLY A 220 -10.00 13.65 2.14
N ARG A 221 -11.26 13.94 1.76
CA ARG A 221 -12.22 14.61 2.65
C ARG A 221 -12.94 13.65 3.59
N ILE A 222 -13.02 12.38 3.23
CA ILE A 222 -13.64 11.33 4.02
C ILE A 222 -12.61 10.23 4.24
N LEU A 223 -12.54 9.70 5.45
CA LEU A 223 -11.79 8.49 5.78
C LEU A 223 -12.77 7.44 6.29
N LEU A 224 -12.76 6.28 5.63
CA LEU A 224 -13.48 5.10 6.05
C LEU A 224 -12.53 4.17 6.81
N VAL A 225 -13.00 3.58 7.90
CA VAL A 225 -12.22 2.68 8.74
C VAL A 225 -13.01 1.41 9.01
N ALA A 226 -12.47 0.26 8.61
CA ALA A 226 -13.03 -1.03 8.98
C ALA A 226 -12.74 -1.30 10.47
N ASP A 227 -13.78 -1.65 11.23
CA ASP A 227 -13.67 -2.01 12.64
C ASP A 227 -13.73 -3.53 12.81
N ALA A 228 -12.60 -4.18 13.05
CA ALA A 228 -12.57 -5.63 13.20
C ALA A 228 -13.30 -6.13 14.46
N GLY A 229 -13.59 -5.25 15.41
CA GLY A 229 -14.30 -5.57 16.66
C GLY A 229 -15.80 -5.27 16.65
N ALA A 230 -16.34 -4.74 15.55
CA ALA A 230 -17.74 -4.37 15.44
C ALA A 230 -18.27 -4.65 14.03
N PRO A 231 -19.59 -4.80 13.80
CA PRO A 231 -20.15 -5.06 12.47
C PRO A 231 -20.21 -3.81 11.56
N HIS A 232 -19.28 -2.85 11.74
CA HIS A 232 -19.39 -1.50 11.22
C HIS A 232 -18.14 -1.01 10.48
N VAL A 233 -18.36 -0.04 9.60
CA VAL A 233 -17.35 0.86 9.07
C VAL A 233 -17.57 2.24 9.68
N ALA A 234 -16.53 2.80 10.29
CA ALA A 234 -16.55 4.15 10.83
C ALA A 234 -16.23 5.19 9.75
N VAL A 235 -16.93 6.32 9.78
CA VAL A 235 -16.80 7.43 8.83
C VAL A 235 -16.29 8.66 9.55
N PHE A 236 -15.16 9.19 9.10
CA PHE A 236 -14.61 10.46 9.58
C PHE A 236 -14.56 11.49 8.46
N HIS A 237 -14.91 12.72 8.78
CA HIS A 237 -14.89 13.85 7.87
C HIS A 237 -13.75 14.80 8.22
N ARG A 238 -13.00 15.19 7.19
CA ARG A 238 -12.00 16.24 7.29
C ARG A 238 -12.70 17.60 7.37
N ALA A 239 -12.43 18.35 8.43
CA ALA A 239 -12.90 19.73 8.52
C ALA A 239 -12.16 20.63 7.52
N ALA A 240 -12.73 21.81 7.22
CA ALA A 240 -12.08 22.82 6.37
C ALA A 240 -10.66 23.20 6.86
N SER A 241 -10.45 23.19 8.18
CA SER A 241 -9.16 23.44 8.82
C SER A 241 -8.16 22.28 8.74
N GLY A 242 -8.53 21.17 8.09
CA GLY A 242 -7.78 19.91 8.12
C GLY A 242 -8.31 18.90 9.13
N TRP A 243 -7.59 17.81 9.28
CA TRP A 243 -7.88 16.79 10.29
C TRP A 243 -7.56 17.31 11.70
N LYS A 244 -8.37 16.88 12.67
CA LYS A 244 -8.24 17.21 14.10
C LYS A 244 -8.51 15.96 14.92
N ASN A 245 -8.13 15.99 16.19
CA ASN A 245 -8.49 14.94 17.13
C ASN A 245 -10.02 14.82 17.20
N LEU A 246 -10.53 13.61 17.02
CA LEU A 246 -11.96 13.29 17.12
C LEU A 246 -12.14 12.15 18.12
N ALA A 247 -13.02 12.35 19.10
CA ALA A 247 -13.31 11.34 20.12
C ALA A 247 -14.19 10.19 19.61
N GLN A 248 -14.95 10.45 18.55
CA GLN A 248 -15.93 9.54 17.94
C GLN A 248 -15.99 9.78 16.42
N PRO A 249 -16.40 8.77 15.64
CA PRO A 249 -16.67 8.97 14.21
C PRO A 249 -17.84 9.91 13.97
N ASN A 250 -17.85 10.54 12.79
CA ASN A 250 -18.96 11.37 12.35
C ASN A 250 -20.21 10.54 12.05
N ALA A 251 -20.02 9.30 11.60
CA ALA A 251 -21.07 8.31 11.45
C ALA A 251 -20.49 6.88 11.50
N VAL A 252 -21.36 5.91 11.72
CA VAL A 252 -21.04 4.48 11.58
C VAL A 252 -22.02 3.86 10.60
N ILE A 253 -21.49 3.01 9.73
CA ILE A 253 -22.27 2.30 8.70
C ILE A 253 -22.22 0.82 9.04
N ARG A 254 -23.38 0.16 9.07
CA ARG A 254 -23.43 -1.29 9.21
C ARG A 254 -23.14 -1.98 7.89
N VAL A 255 -22.19 -2.90 7.92
CA VAL A 255 -21.77 -3.72 6.76
C VAL A 255 -21.88 -5.22 7.03
N LEU A 256 -22.23 -5.60 8.26
CA LEU A 256 -22.41 -6.99 8.67
C LEU A 256 -23.69 -7.16 9.49
N ASP A 257 -24.41 -8.25 9.25
CA ASP A 257 -25.54 -8.64 10.10
C ASP A 257 -25.05 -9.20 11.44
N ASP A 258 -25.88 -9.10 12.49
CA ASP A 258 -25.51 -9.55 13.85
C ASP A 258 -25.14 -11.03 13.87
N ASP A 259 -25.95 -11.89 13.23
CA ASP A 259 -25.70 -13.33 13.21
C ASP A 259 -24.36 -13.67 12.55
N VAL A 260 -23.99 -12.96 11.49
CA VAL A 260 -22.71 -13.14 10.78
C VAL A 260 -21.55 -12.63 11.63
N PHE A 261 -21.71 -11.49 12.30
CA PHE A 261 -20.72 -10.95 13.23
C PHE A 261 -20.46 -11.90 14.39
N GLU A 262 -21.51 -12.34 15.09
CA GLU A 262 -21.41 -13.22 16.26
C GLU A 262 -20.77 -14.57 15.92
N GLN A 263 -21.00 -15.10 14.71
CA GLN A 263 -20.34 -16.31 14.23
C GLN A 263 -18.81 -16.14 14.15
N GLY A 264 -18.32 -14.96 13.76
CA GLY A 264 -16.90 -14.65 13.68
C GLY A 264 -16.29 -14.08 14.96
N HIS A 265 -17.11 -13.55 15.87
CA HIS A 265 -16.72 -12.81 17.08
C HIS A 265 -16.33 -13.73 18.25
N HIS A 266 -15.32 -14.56 18.05
CA HIS A 266 -14.78 -15.45 19.09
C HIS A 266 -13.85 -14.73 20.08
N ASN A 267 -13.43 -13.50 19.77
CA ASN A 267 -12.72 -12.60 20.68
C ASN A 267 -12.97 -11.12 20.28
N PRO A 268 -12.70 -10.14 21.15
CA PRO A 268 -13.02 -8.74 20.89
C PRO A 268 -12.40 -8.15 19.60
N ARG A 269 -11.28 -8.71 19.12
CA ARG A 269 -10.49 -8.22 17.98
C ARG A 269 -10.97 -8.75 16.62
N GLU A 270 -12.00 -9.59 16.61
CA GLU A 270 -12.40 -10.38 15.43
C GLU A 270 -13.92 -10.31 15.22
N GLY A 271 -14.39 -10.78 14.06
CA GLY A 271 -15.80 -10.81 13.69
C GLY A 271 -16.21 -9.69 12.73
N GLY A 272 -15.71 -8.47 12.92
CA GLY A 272 -15.99 -7.32 12.07
C GLY A 272 -15.23 -7.29 10.73
N PRO A 273 -15.50 -6.31 9.85
CA PRO A 273 -14.75 -6.08 8.62
C PRO A 273 -13.28 -5.78 8.90
N LYS A 274 -12.41 -6.24 8.00
CA LYS A 274 -10.95 -6.05 8.07
C LYS A 274 -10.41 -5.37 6.84
N GLY A 275 -10.65 -5.96 5.68
CA GLY A 275 -10.34 -5.35 4.39
C GLY A 275 -11.41 -4.34 4.02
N ILE A 276 -10.97 -3.22 3.45
CA ILE A 276 -11.86 -2.19 2.91
C ILE A 276 -11.18 -1.46 1.76
N ASP A 277 -11.90 -1.27 0.66
CA ASP A 277 -11.48 -0.37 -0.42
C ASP A 277 -12.69 0.21 -1.18
N VAL A 278 -12.49 1.27 -1.94
CA VAL A 278 -13.56 1.95 -2.69
C VAL A 278 -13.15 2.23 -4.12
N HIS A 279 -14.04 1.88 -5.05
CA HIS A 279 -13.95 2.35 -6.42
C HIS A 279 -14.89 3.55 -6.62
N GLU A 280 -14.37 4.76 -6.42
CA GLU A 280 -15.15 6.02 -6.51
C GLU A 280 -15.91 6.19 -7.83
N PRO A 281 -15.35 5.85 -9.01
CA PRO A 281 -16.09 6.00 -10.27
C PRO A 281 -17.38 5.18 -10.36
N TRP A 282 -17.45 4.01 -9.70
CA TRP A 282 -18.68 3.22 -9.60
C TRP A 282 -19.48 3.53 -8.33
N GLY A 283 -18.89 4.26 -7.38
CA GLY A 283 -19.47 4.48 -6.06
C GLY A 283 -19.70 3.16 -5.32
N LEU A 284 -18.72 2.26 -5.37
CA LEU A 284 -18.80 0.94 -4.74
C LEU A 284 -17.73 0.78 -3.66
N LEU A 285 -18.19 0.48 -2.45
CA LEU A 285 -17.38 0.02 -1.33
C LEU A 285 -17.27 -1.50 -1.41
N VAL A 286 -16.09 -2.03 -1.13
CA VAL A 286 -15.87 -3.46 -0.91
C VAL A 286 -15.32 -3.67 0.50
N THR A 287 -15.81 -4.69 1.20
CA THR A 287 -15.27 -5.11 2.50
C THR A 287 -15.05 -6.63 2.55
N THR A 288 -14.20 -7.06 3.49
CA THR A 288 -13.91 -8.48 3.73
C THR A 288 -13.75 -8.77 5.22
N CYS A 289 -14.22 -9.94 5.66
CA CYS A 289 -13.87 -10.52 6.97
C CYS A 289 -13.88 -12.06 6.94
N ALA A 290 -13.74 -12.71 8.10
CA ALA A 290 -13.73 -14.16 8.20
C ALA A 290 -15.04 -14.81 7.71
N GLU A 291 -16.19 -14.29 8.14
CA GLU A 291 -17.51 -14.88 7.86
C GLU A 291 -18.20 -14.27 6.61
N GLN A 292 -17.71 -13.12 6.13
CA GLN A 292 -18.15 -12.49 4.87
C GLN A 292 -16.91 -12.19 4.00
N PRO A 293 -16.43 -13.17 3.21
CA PRO A 293 -15.14 -13.03 2.53
C PRO A 293 -15.09 -11.97 1.44
N LEU A 294 -16.25 -11.54 0.92
CA LEU A 294 -16.38 -10.48 -0.07
C LEU A 294 -17.81 -9.92 -0.02
N ALA A 295 -17.95 -8.62 0.21
CA ALA A 295 -19.22 -7.91 0.09
C ALA A 295 -19.04 -6.55 -0.58
N PHE A 296 -20.04 -6.15 -1.35
CA PHE A 296 -20.09 -4.87 -2.06
C PHE A 296 -21.27 -4.05 -1.58
N PHE A 297 -21.08 -2.75 -1.50
CA PHE A 297 -22.09 -1.80 -1.04
C PHE A 297 -22.09 -0.54 -1.91
N ASP A 298 -23.27 0.01 -2.15
CA ASP A 298 -23.41 1.32 -2.79
C ASP A 298 -23.05 2.43 -1.79
N VAL A 299 -22.01 3.21 -2.11
CA VAL A 299 -21.53 4.29 -1.24
C VAL A 299 -22.62 5.34 -1.01
N ASP A 300 -23.42 5.68 -2.01
CA ASP A 300 -24.44 6.72 -1.88
C ASP A 300 -25.56 6.28 -0.93
N GLU A 301 -25.97 5.01 -1.02
CA GLU A 301 -26.96 4.42 -0.11
C GLU A 301 -26.42 4.37 1.33
N LEU A 302 -25.18 3.92 1.51
CA LEU A 302 -24.55 3.86 2.83
C LEU A 302 -24.39 5.25 3.45
N MET A 303 -23.98 6.24 2.66
CA MET A 303 -23.82 7.61 3.14
C MET A 303 -25.16 8.28 3.44
N ALA A 304 -26.24 7.92 2.74
CA ALA A 304 -27.59 8.36 3.06
C ALA A 304 -28.06 7.80 4.41
N GLN A 305 -27.78 6.51 4.69
CA GLN A 305 -28.07 5.88 5.98
C GLN A 305 -27.29 6.55 7.12
N ALA A 306 -26.00 6.81 6.92
CA ALA A 306 -25.14 7.50 7.88
C ALA A 306 -25.67 8.90 8.25
N LYS A 307 -26.17 9.67 7.27
CA LYS A 307 -26.74 11.01 7.50
C LYS A 307 -28.05 10.98 8.27
N ALA A 308 -28.88 9.94 8.09
CA ALA A 308 -30.13 9.80 8.84
C ALA A 308 -29.92 9.60 10.36
N VAL A 309 -28.70 9.24 10.77
CA VAL A 309 -28.33 8.96 12.17
C VAL A 309 -27.49 10.11 12.79
N ALA A 310 -26.94 11.02 11.98
CA ALA A 310 -26.06 12.10 12.46
C ALA A 310 -26.84 13.40 12.79
N PRO A 311 -26.53 14.11 13.90
CA PRO A 311 -27.05 15.46 14.15
C PRO A 311 -26.58 16.46 13.08
N GLU A 312 -27.51 17.33 12.63
CA GLU A 312 -27.32 18.41 11.65
C GLU A 312 -26.30 19.46 12.11
N GLU A 313 -25.00 19.21 12.01
CA GLU A 313 -24.01 20.30 12.12
C GLU A 313 -22.66 19.90 11.51
N ALA A 314 -22.55 19.93 10.18
CA ALA A 314 -21.33 20.28 9.44
C ALA A 314 -21.51 20.10 7.93
N MET A 315 -22.11 21.08 7.25
CA MET A 315 -21.90 21.26 5.81
C MET A 315 -21.85 22.74 5.47
N GLN A 316 -20.71 23.37 5.74
CA GLN A 316 -20.35 24.63 5.11
C GLN A 316 -18.95 24.52 4.48
N THR A 317 -18.95 24.66 3.17
CA THR A 317 -17.80 24.61 2.28
C THR A 317 -17.02 25.92 2.36
N GLY A 318 -15.82 25.87 2.92
CA GLY A 318 -14.84 26.94 2.84
C GLY A 318 -13.46 26.34 2.63
N SER A 319 -12.79 26.73 1.55
CA SER A 319 -11.43 26.30 1.25
C SER A 319 -10.44 27.30 1.85
N PRO A 320 -9.37 26.81 2.49
CA PRO A 320 -8.05 27.38 2.25
C PRO A 320 -7.07 26.25 1.94
N GLY A 321 -6.70 26.15 0.66
CA GLY A 321 -5.59 25.31 0.23
C GLY A 321 -4.26 25.84 0.77
N THR A 322 -3.40 24.94 1.23
CA THR A 322 -1.96 25.18 1.37
C THR A 322 -1.36 25.61 0.03
N SER A 323 -0.36 26.48 0.06
CA SER A 323 0.16 27.13 -1.15
C SER A 323 0.77 26.10 -2.13
N PRO A 324 0.56 26.23 -3.44
CA PRO A 324 1.20 25.38 -4.46
C PRO A 324 2.73 25.33 -4.39
N ALA A 325 3.36 26.36 -3.80
CA ALA A 325 4.80 26.47 -3.64
C ALA A 325 5.37 25.48 -2.61
N ASP A 326 4.64 25.23 -1.50
CA ASP A 326 5.07 24.29 -0.46
C ASP A 326 4.98 22.83 -0.95
N ARG A 327 3.95 22.51 -1.75
CA ARG A 327 3.77 21.20 -2.41
C ARG A 327 4.87 20.89 -3.42
N THR A 328 5.28 21.90 -4.20
CA THR A 328 6.37 21.77 -5.17
C THR A 328 7.71 21.51 -4.47
N ARG A 329 7.96 22.17 -3.34
CA ARG A 329 9.21 22.03 -2.59
C ARG A 329 9.39 20.63 -1.98
N VAL A 330 8.37 20.05 -1.36
CA VAL A 330 8.45 18.70 -0.77
C VAL A 330 8.59 17.63 -1.86
N THR A 331 7.85 17.77 -2.95
CA THR A 331 7.96 16.89 -4.14
C THR A 331 9.35 16.97 -4.76
N VAL A 332 9.91 18.18 -4.90
CA VAL A 332 11.28 18.40 -5.41
C VAL A 332 12.34 17.86 -4.44
N LEU A 333 12.15 17.94 -3.13
CA LEU A 333 13.10 17.41 -2.15
C LEU A 333 13.06 15.88 -2.07
N ARG A 334 11.89 15.24 -2.25
CA ARG A 334 11.80 13.80 -2.49
C ARG A 334 12.42 13.42 -3.81
N LEU A 335 12.07 14.08 -4.91
CA LEU A 335 12.72 13.87 -6.21
C LEU A 335 14.23 14.07 -6.14
N ALA A 336 14.74 15.01 -5.34
CA ALA A 336 16.17 15.20 -5.14
C ALA A 336 16.79 14.04 -4.34
N ARG A 337 16.13 13.55 -3.29
CA ARG A 337 16.54 12.32 -2.59
C ARG A 337 16.48 11.11 -3.53
N ASP A 338 15.46 11.01 -4.37
CA ASP A 338 15.28 9.96 -5.37
C ASP A 338 16.33 10.06 -6.49
N VAL A 339 16.75 11.26 -6.88
CA VAL A 339 17.85 11.50 -7.82
C VAL A 339 19.17 11.08 -7.19
N VAL A 340 19.40 11.40 -5.91
CA VAL A 340 20.60 10.95 -5.18
C VAL A 340 20.57 9.42 -5.00
N ALA A 341 19.42 8.83 -4.69
CA ALA A 341 19.24 7.38 -4.61
C ALA A 341 19.43 6.72 -6.00
N ARG A 342 18.94 7.34 -7.08
CA ARG A 342 19.18 6.93 -8.47
C ARG A 342 20.66 6.97 -8.80
N GLU A 343 21.37 8.04 -8.46
CA GLU A 343 22.80 8.17 -8.70
C GLU A 343 23.61 7.12 -7.92
N ALA A 344 23.24 6.87 -6.66
CA ALA A 344 23.82 5.83 -5.83
C ALA A 344 23.56 4.42 -6.40
N ALA A 345 22.33 4.14 -6.83
CA ALA A 345 21.95 2.86 -7.42
C ALA A 345 22.65 2.59 -8.76
N VAL A 346 22.72 3.60 -9.64
CA VAL A 346 23.48 3.52 -10.90
C VAL A 346 24.96 3.28 -10.61
N THR A 347 25.54 4.00 -9.65
CA THR A 347 26.94 3.82 -9.25
C THR A 347 27.20 2.42 -8.70
N ALA A 348 26.28 1.87 -7.89
CA ALA A 348 26.37 0.52 -7.35
C ALA A 348 26.26 -0.55 -8.45
N ALA A 349 25.33 -0.37 -9.40
CA ALA A 349 25.16 -1.27 -10.55
C ALA A 349 26.41 -1.28 -11.44
N VAL A 350 26.95 -0.11 -11.78
CA VAL A 350 28.19 0.02 -12.55
C VAL A 350 29.36 -0.62 -11.82
N ARG A 351 29.49 -0.43 -10.50
CA ARG A 351 30.55 -1.08 -9.71
C ARG A 351 30.43 -2.61 -9.73
N LYS A 352 29.22 -3.14 -9.61
CA LYS A 352 28.95 -4.58 -9.68
C LYS A 352 29.34 -5.15 -11.04
N GLU A 353 28.93 -4.48 -12.12
CA GLU A 353 29.25 -4.88 -13.49
C GLU A 353 30.76 -4.79 -13.78
N MET A 354 31.43 -3.73 -13.33
CA MET A 354 32.89 -3.61 -13.39
C MET A 354 33.58 -4.72 -12.59
N GLY A 355 33.02 -5.12 -11.44
CA GLY A 355 33.51 -6.25 -10.65
C GLY A 355 33.43 -7.57 -11.42
N LEU A 356 32.29 -7.84 -12.06
CA LEU A 356 32.09 -9.01 -12.90
C LEU A 356 33.02 -8.99 -14.13
N MET A 357 33.17 -7.84 -14.78
CA MET A 357 34.10 -7.66 -15.89
C MET A 357 35.53 -7.94 -15.44
N ARG A 358 35.97 -7.40 -14.29
CA ARG A 358 37.31 -7.62 -13.72
C ARG A 358 37.55 -9.07 -13.30
N ALA A 359 36.51 -9.76 -12.85
CA ALA A 359 36.56 -11.18 -12.50
C ALA A 359 36.56 -12.09 -13.74
N SER A 360 36.14 -11.59 -14.91
CA SER A 360 36.08 -12.37 -16.14
C SER A 360 37.46 -12.81 -16.63
N TRP A 361 37.50 -13.98 -17.26
CA TRP A 361 38.74 -14.56 -17.79
C TRP A 361 39.38 -13.70 -18.87
N SER A 362 38.57 -13.10 -19.75
CA SER A 362 39.02 -12.18 -20.80
C SER A 362 39.74 -10.94 -20.25
N TRP A 363 39.26 -10.40 -19.12
CA TRP A 363 39.90 -9.27 -18.45
C TRP A 363 41.22 -9.66 -17.80
N ARG A 364 41.26 -10.81 -17.12
CA ARG A 364 42.49 -11.30 -16.46
C ARG A 364 43.61 -11.61 -17.45
N VAL A 365 43.26 -12.14 -18.63
CA VAL A 365 44.24 -12.44 -19.70
C VAL A 365 44.75 -11.16 -20.36
N THR A 366 43.91 -10.14 -20.54
CA THR A 366 44.30 -8.89 -21.23
C THR A 366 44.87 -7.81 -20.32
N ALA A 367 44.73 -7.92 -18.99
CA ALA A 367 45.22 -6.93 -18.04
C ALA A 367 46.74 -6.64 -18.13
N PRO A 368 47.65 -7.64 -18.26
CA PRO A 368 49.09 -7.39 -18.37
C PRO A 368 49.47 -6.59 -19.62
N LEU A 369 48.77 -6.82 -20.73
CA LEU A 369 49.01 -6.12 -22.00
C LEU A 369 48.62 -4.65 -21.92
N ARG A 370 47.57 -4.31 -21.16
CA ARG A 370 47.13 -2.91 -20.95
C ARG A 370 48.10 -2.13 -20.07
N THR A 371 48.65 -2.76 -19.03
CA THR A 371 49.69 -2.12 -18.19
C THR A 371 50.96 -1.80 -18.97
N LEU A 372 51.33 -2.63 -19.94
CA LEU A 372 52.46 -2.36 -20.84
C LEU A 372 52.16 -1.24 -21.83
N ALA A 373 50.94 -1.21 -22.39
CA ALA A 373 50.50 -0.14 -23.29
C ALA A 373 50.46 1.24 -22.60
N ASP A 374 49.94 1.33 -21.38
CA ASP A 374 49.90 2.57 -20.61
C ASP A 374 51.29 3.08 -20.25
N GLY A 375 52.21 2.18 -19.90
CA GLY A 375 53.62 2.51 -19.67
C GLY A 375 54.28 3.08 -20.92
N TRP A 376 54.00 2.50 -22.09
CA TRP A 376 54.56 2.93 -23.36
C TRP A 376 54.02 4.30 -23.81
N ILE A 377 52.73 4.56 -23.63
CA ILE A 377 52.09 5.86 -23.95
C ILE A 377 52.64 6.97 -23.04
N ARG A 378 52.80 6.70 -21.73
CA ARG A 378 53.40 7.68 -20.79
C ARG A 378 54.85 7.98 -21.14
N TRP A 379 55.63 6.96 -21.50
CA TRP A 379 57.00 7.15 -21.96
C TRP A 379 57.09 8.02 -23.23
N TRP A 380 56.21 7.78 -24.22
CA TRP A 380 56.13 8.58 -25.45
C TRP A 380 55.72 10.03 -25.20
N SER A 381 54.76 10.26 -24.32
CA SER A 381 54.28 11.61 -23.97
C SER A 381 55.35 12.49 -23.29
N ARG A 382 56.27 11.88 -22.52
CA ARG A 382 57.40 12.58 -21.90
C ARG A 382 58.49 12.94 -22.90
N ARG A 383 58.68 12.15 -23.96
CA ARG A 383 59.63 12.43 -25.04
C ARG A 383 59.21 13.53 -26.02
N ARG A 384 57.94 13.94 -26.02
CA ARG A 384 57.43 15.05 -26.86
C ARG A 384 57.44 16.42 -26.17
N LYS A 385 57.80 16.48 -24.88
CA LYS A 385 57.82 17.72 -24.07
C LYS A 385 59.23 18.18 -23.65
N GLY A 386 60.27 17.51 -24.13
CA GLY A 386 61.66 17.95 -24.07
C GLY A 386 62.24 17.94 -25.46
#